data_AF-A0A842L4W1-F1
#
_entry.id   AF-A0A842L4W1-F1
#
_cell.length_a   1.000
_cell.length_b   1.000
_cell.length_c   1.000
_cell.angle_alpha   90.00
_cell.angle_beta   90.00
_cell.angle_gamma   90.00
#
_symmetry.space_group_name_H-M   'P 1'
#
loop_
_entity.id
_entity.type
_entity.pdbx_description
1 polymer ?
#
loop_
_entity_poly.entity_id
_entity_poly.type
_entity_poly.pdbx_seq_one_letter_code
_entity_poly.pdbx_strand_id
1 'polypeptide(L)'
;MEKALILAEGRYNTSDGKTAHGLVRYSQRYQIVGVVDSTLAGRDAGEVLDGVYRGIPIYGSFEEAITENPDVKYLIIGVATPGGYLPSVYREIVKKAIKRGLNIVSGLHYFLSSESEFARLAKRYKVQLIDVRKIFRELKIPFSGKIEEVNAIKVAVLGTDGAIGKRTTAIMLHEAFNRFGKKSIFIAMGQTGWMQGFKYAIVMDSIVNDFVAGAIEDVIWRAWKEENPDVIVTHGEGSLLHPAYPGGFELIASGRPDYIVLQHAPARKYFDDFPQYEIPPLEKYIQLIELLSGKKPIAITINSENLSKEDAFKIAREIESTYGILTKVPLYESIDEIVKLILEERMKIKQMEVEASVESQVL
;
A
#
# COMPACT_ATOMS: atom_id res chain seq x y z
N MET A 1 9.45 20.18 -1.24
CA MET A 1 9.53 18.94 -0.43
C MET A 1 10.93 18.85 0.14
N GLU A 2 11.09 18.25 1.32
CA GLU A 2 12.42 17.99 1.88
C GLU A 2 13.08 16.82 1.13
N LYS A 3 14.39 16.90 0.91
CA LYS A 3 15.15 15.87 0.18
C LYS A 3 15.46 14.66 1.07
N ALA A 4 15.34 13.47 0.50
CA ALA A 4 15.64 12.21 1.16
C ALA A 4 16.46 11.26 0.30
N LEU A 5 17.40 10.55 0.95
CA LEU A 5 18.06 9.37 0.42
C LEU A 5 17.36 8.12 0.95
N ILE A 6 17.33 7.05 0.14
CA ILE A 6 16.82 5.74 0.56
C ILE A 6 18.00 4.80 0.76
N LEU A 7 18.12 4.20 1.94
CA LEU A 7 19.08 3.13 2.21
C LEU A 7 18.46 1.77 1.85
N ALA A 8 18.99 1.12 0.81
CA ALA A 8 18.54 -0.19 0.35
C ALA A 8 19.70 -1.14 0.01
N GLU A 9 20.86 -0.92 0.65
CA GLU A 9 22.10 -1.67 0.47
C GLU A 9 21.91 -3.19 0.32
N GLY A 10 22.29 -3.70 -0.86
CA GLY A 10 22.27 -5.11 -1.25
C GLY A 10 20.87 -5.71 -1.42
N ARG A 11 19.82 -4.90 -1.42
CA ARG A 11 18.42 -5.34 -1.34
C ARG A 11 17.49 -4.52 -2.22
N TYR A 12 17.98 -3.52 -2.96
CA TYR A 12 17.09 -2.67 -3.75
C TYR A 12 16.32 -3.51 -4.78
N ASN A 13 16.97 -4.41 -5.53
CA ASN A 13 16.29 -5.22 -6.54
C ASN A 13 15.75 -6.57 -6.02
N THR A 14 15.25 -6.61 -4.78
CA THR A 14 14.62 -7.82 -4.19
C THR A 14 13.24 -7.49 -3.61
N SER A 15 12.47 -8.50 -3.21
CA SER A 15 11.17 -8.33 -2.54
C SER A 15 11.28 -7.50 -1.23
N ASP A 16 12.42 -7.58 -0.56
CA ASP A 16 12.72 -6.79 0.65
C ASP A 16 12.79 -5.28 0.37
N GLY A 17 13.15 -4.89 -0.85
CA GLY A 17 13.25 -3.49 -1.31
C GLY A 17 11.91 -2.79 -1.55
N LYS A 18 10.77 -3.44 -1.28
CA LYS A 18 9.42 -2.93 -1.59
C LYS A 18 9.09 -1.53 -1.05
N THR A 19 9.69 -1.14 0.08
CA THR A 19 9.53 0.22 0.61
C THR A 19 10.27 1.22 -0.27
N ALA A 20 11.52 0.93 -0.65
CA ALA A 20 12.28 1.73 -1.61
C ALA A 20 11.56 1.83 -2.96
N HIS A 21 11.06 0.71 -3.49
CA HIS A 21 10.29 0.67 -4.75
C HIS A 21 9.07 1.59 -4.71
N GLY A 22 8.33 1.57 -3.60
CA GLY A 22 7.17 2.43 -3.42
C GLY A 22 7.55 3.91 -3.50
N LEU A 23 8.60 4.30 -2.79
CA LEU A 23 9.07 5.70 -2.74
C LEU A 23 9.68 6.16 -4.07
N VAL A 24 10.38 5.28 -4.79
CA VAL A 24 10.93 5.56 -6.13
C VAL A 24 9.81 5.73 -7.16
N ARG A 25 8.75 4.91 -7.10
CA ARG A 25 7.58 5.07 -7.98
C ARG A 25 6.79 6.33 -7.67
N TYR A 26 6.66 6.67 -6.39
CA TYR A 26 5.83 7.78 -5.96
C TYR A 26 6.20 8.25 -4.55
N SER A 27 6.41 9.55 -4.38
CA SER A 27 6.59 10.19 -3.07
C SER A 27 6.16 11.66 -3.11
N GLN A 28 5.30 12.05 -2.17
CA GLN A 28 4.85 13.42 -1.93
C GLN A 28 5.36 13.99 -0.60
N ARG A 29 5.73 13.13 0.37
CA ARG A 29 6.33 13.58 1.63
C ARG A 29 7.78 14.02 1.44
N TYR A 30 8.51 13.32 0.58
CA TYR A 30 9.94 13.50 0.37
C TYR A 30 10.25 13.62 -1.12
N GLN A 31 11.20 14.49 -1.47
CA GLN A 31 11.87 14.44 -2.77
C GLN A 31 12.97 13.38 -2.69
N ILE A 32 12.79 12.24 -3.37
CA ILE A 32 13.80 11.18 -3.40
C ILE A 32 14.92 11.60 -4.34
N VAL A 33 16.13 11.77 -3.81
CA VAL A 33 17.30 12.22 -4.59
C VAL A 33 18.32 11.12 -4.87
N GLY A 34 18.13 9.94 -4.30
CA GLY A 34 18.96 8.78 -4.60
C GLY A 34 18.67 7.58 -3.72
N VAL A 35 19.15 6.43 -4.17
CA VAL A 35 19.14 5.16 -3.43
C VAL A 35 20.59 4.77 -3.14
N VAL A 36 20.88 4.31 -1.93
CA VAL A 36 22.19 3.76 -1.57
C VAL A 36 22.10 2.24 -1.67
N ASP A 37 22.74 1.68 -2.70
CA ASP A 37 22.94 0.25 -2.92
C ASP A 37 24.21 -0.01 -3.75
N SER A 38 25.27 -0.48 -3.09
CA SER A 38 26.57 -0.73 -3.73
C SER A 38 26.52 -1.74 -4.89
N THR A 39 25.55 -2.66 -4.89
CA THR A 39 25.43 -3.72 -5.90
C THR A 39 24.92 -3.20 -7.25
N LEU A 40 24.38 -1.99 -7.28
CA LEU A 40 23.69 -1.39 -8.43
C LEU A 40 24.17 0.04 -8.73
N ALA A 41 25.34 0.41 -8.19
CA ALA A 41 25.91 1.75 -8.30
C ALA A 41 25.99 2.26 -9.75
N GLY A 42 25.70 3.55 -9.94
CA GLY A 42 25.74 4.23 -11.24
C GLY A 42 24.52 4.00 -12.14
N ARG A 43 23.55 3.18 -11.72
CA ARG A 43 22.29 2.96 -12.45
C ARG A 43 21.19 3.92 -11.98
N ASP A 44 20.13 4.05 -12.76
CA ASP A 44 18.89 4.72 -12.33
C ASP A 44 17.98 3.75 -11.57
N ALA A 45 17.46 4.20 -10.43
CA ALA A 45 16.60 3.41 -9.56
C ALA A 45 15.28 3.01 -10.24
N GLY A 46 14.74 3.87 -11.10
CA GLY A 46 13.53 3.59 -11.86
C GLY A 46 13.76 2.57 -12.97
N GLU A 47 14.86 2.68 -13.71
CA GLU A 47 15.23 1.70 -14.73
C GLU A 47 15.47 0.31 -14.16
N VAL A 48 16.16 0.22 -13.01
CA VAL A 48 16.35 -1.05 -12.30
C VAL A 48 15.01 -1.66 -11.87
N LEU A 49 14.09 -0.83 -11.39
CA LEU A 49 12.83 -1.28 -10.82
C LEU A 49 11.83 -1.75 -11.86
N ASP A 50 11.59 -0.97 -12.90
CA ASP A 50 10.55 -1.25 -13.90
C ASP A 50 10.88 -0.70 -15.30
N GLY A 51 12.16 -0.43 -15.57
CA GLY A 51 12.62 0.01 -16.89
C GLY A 51 12.30 1.46 -17.24
N VAL A 52 11.71 2.23 -16.31
CA VAL A 52 11.36 3.63 -16.52
C VAL A 52 12.38 4.54 -15.84
N TYR A 53 13.13 5.30 -16.64
CA TYR A 53 14.08 6.30 -16.14
C TYR A 53 13.38 7.37 -15.31
N ARG A 54 13.83 7.58 -14.07
CA ARG A 54 13.26 8.56 -13.13
C ARG A 54 14.23 9.64 -12.67
N GLY A 55 15.49 9.58 -13.10
CA GLY A 55 16.53 10.53 -12.65
C GLY A 55 16.86 10.38 -11.17
N ILE A 56 16.71 9.18 -10.61
CA ILE A 56 17.03 8.86 -9.22
C ILE A 56 18.27 7.96 -9.24
N PRO A 57 19.48 8.50 -9.03
CA PRO A 57 20.71 7.72 -9.09
C PRO A 57 20.79 6.68 -7.96
N ILE A 58 21.38 5.54 -8.27
CA ILE A 58 21.83 4.57 -7.27
C ILE A 58 23.31 4.83 -6.97
N TYR A 59 23.59 5.16 -5.72
CA TYR A 59 24.91 5.44 -5.20
C TYR A 59 25.59 4.19 -4.65
N GLY A 60 26.90 4.09 -4.86
CA GLY A 60 27.70 2.98 -4.36
C GLY A 60 28.00 3.06 -2.86
N SER A 61 27.87 4.25 -2.28
CA SER A 61 28.07 4.48 -0.85
C SER A 61 27.22 5.65 -0.33
N PHE A 62 27.04 5.70 0.99
CA PHE A 62 26.39 6.83 1.64
C PHE A 62 27.21 8.12 1.51
N GLU A 63 28.55 8.01 1.54
CA GLU A 63 29.48 9.12 1.41
C GLU A 63 29.43 9.80 0.03
N GLU A 64 29.30 9.00 -1.02
CA GLU A 64 29.08 9.49 -2.38
C GLU A 64 27.73 10.23 -2.47
N ALA A 65 26.66 9.57 -2.01
CA ALA A 65 25.31 10.10 -2.04
C ALA A 65 25.18 11.46 -1.32
N ILE A 66 25.79 11.61 -0.14
CA ILE A 66 25.74 12.85 0.64
C ILE A 66 26.61 13.95 0.03
N THR A 67 27.70 13.60 -0.65
CA THR A 67 28.58 14.57 -1.30
C THR A 67 27.89 15.23 -2.48
N GLU A 68 27.14 14.45 -3.28
CA GLU A 68 26.34 14.98 -4.39
C GLU A 68 25.04 15.66 -3.93
N ASN A 69 24.52 15.28 -2.76
CA ASN A 69 23.28 15.83 -2.21
C ASN A 69 23.53 16.50 -0.84
N PRO A 70 24.32 17.58 -0.77
CA PRO A 70 24.71 18.20 0.50
C PRO A 70 23.54 18.80 1.29
N ASP A 71 22.38 19.01 0.65
CA ASP A 71 21.17 19.58 1.23
C ASP A 71 20.12 18.53 1.62
N VAL A 72 20.44 17.23 1.51
CA VAL A 72 19.54 16.16 1.97
C VAL A 72 19.32 16.23 3.48
N LYS A 73 18.06 16.07 3.92
CA LYS A 73 17.69 16.13 5.34
C LYS A 73 17.25 14.81 5.93
N TYR A 74 16.93 13.82 5.10
CA TYR A 74 16.39 12.53 5.54
C TYR A 74 17.15 11.35 4.95
N LEU A 75 17.37 10.33 5.79
CA LEU A 75 17.71 8.97 5.35
C LEU A 75 16.54 8.05 5.69
N ILE A 76 15.96 7.42 4.67
CA ILE A 76 14.84 6.49 4.81
C ILE A 76 15.37 5.05 4.72
N ILE A 77 15.01 4.19 5.67
CA ILE A 77 15.29 2.76 5.59
C ILE A 77 14.32 2.13 4.57
N GLY A 78 14.83 1.82 3.38
CA GLY A 78 14.04 1.38 2.23
C GLY A 78 13.76 -0.12 2.16
N VAL A 79 14.13 -0.88 3.19
CA VAL A 79 14.09 -2.34 3.18
C VAL A 79 13.27 -2.89 4.34
N ALA A 80 12.65 -4.04 4.11
CA ALA A 80 12.27 -4.95 5.18
C ALA A 80 13.46 -5.86 5.50
N THR A 81 13.77 -6.06 6.78
CA THR A 81 14.85 -6.96 7.19
C THR A 81 14.26 -8.21 7.85
N PRO A 82 14.76 -9.42 7.52
CA PRO A 82 14.34 -10.64 8.19
C PRO A 82 14.50 -10.55 9.71
N GLY A 83 13.47 -10.94 10.47
CA GLY A 83 13.45 -10.85 11.93
C GLY A 83 13.38 -9.43 12.51
N GLY A 84 13.26 -8.40 11.65
CA GLY A 84 13.13 -7.01 12.05
C GLY A 84 14.42 -6.35 12.54
N TYR A 85 15.56 -7.05 12.58
CA TYR A 85 16.84 -6.49 13.03
C TYR A 85 17.49 -5.61 11.95
N LEU A 86 18.17 -4.53 12.34
CA LEU A 86 18.94 -3.69 11.42
C LEU A 86 20.37 -4.24 11.28
N PRO A 87 20.80 -4.75 10.10
CA PRO A 87 22.13 -5.31 9.91
C PRO A 87 23.26 -4.33 10.28
N SER A 88 24.42 -4.86 10.69
CA SER A 88 25.57 -4.03 11.13
C SER A 88 25.96 -2.96 10.11
N VAL A 89 25.98 -3.30 8.81
CA VAL A 89 26.25 -2.36 7.72
C VAL A 89 25.28 -1.18 7.73
N TYR A 90 23.98 -1.46 7.86
CA TYR A 90 22.95 -0.44 7.94
C TYR A 90 23.10 0.42 9.20
N ARG A 91 23.40 -0.20 10.34
CA ARG A 91 23.60 0.52 11.61
C ARG A 91 24.72 1.55 11.48
N GLU A 92 25.84 1.20 10.88
CA GLU A 92 26.96 2.13 10.69
C GLU A 92 26.59 3.29 9.76
N ILE A 93 25.86 3.02 8.67
CA ILE A 93 25.36 4.08 7.77
C ILE A 93 24.39 5.00 8.52
N VAL A 94 23.45 4.46 9.30
CA VAL A 94 22.52 5.26 10.12
C VAL A 94 23.26 6.14 11.12
N LYS A 95 24.30 5.62 11.81
CA LYS A 95 25.13 6.43 12.72
C LYS A 95 25.83 7.56 11.98
N LYS A 96 26.38 7.30 10.79
CA LYS A 96 27.02 8.32 9.95
C LYS A 96 26.01 9.40 9.53
N ALA A 97 24.82 9.01 9.10
CA ALA A 97 23.75 9.92 8.73
C ALA A 97 23.33 10.84 9.90
N ILE A 98 23.14 10.27 11.09
CA ILE A 98 22.84 11.05 12.31
C ILE A 98 23.96 12.06 12.59
N LYS A 99 25.24 11.64 12.53
CA LYS A 99 26.39 12.53 12.77
C LYS A 99 26.50 13.66 11.73
N ARG A 100 25.95 13.45 10.53
CA ARG A 100 25.84 14.44 9.45
C ARG A 100 24.59 15.32 9.56
N GLY A 101 23.73 15.11 10.56
CA GLY A 101 22.54 15.93 10.81
C GLY A 101 21.29 15.47 10.05
N LEU A 102 21.27 14.25 9.49
CA LEU A 102 20.09 13.71 8.81
C LEU A 102 19.11 13.12 9.82
N ASN A 103 17.83 13.41 9.62
CA ASN A 103 16.73 12.69 10.26
C ASN A 103 16.62 11.29 9.69
N ILE A 104 16.24 10.32 10.53
CA ILE A 104 16.12 8.92 10.12
C ILE A 104 14.65 8.51 10.11
N VAL A 105 14.20 7.92 9.00
CA VAL A 105 12.84 7.38 8.87
C VAL A 105 12.95 5.88 8.75
N SER A 106 12.36 5.15 9.69
CA SER A 106 12.37 3.69 9.73
C SER A 106 10.95 3.17 9.84
N GLY A 107 10.61 2.19 9.00
CA GLY A 107 9.36 1.45 9.12
C GLY A 107 9.56 0.01 9.59
N LEU A 108 10.73 -0.29 10.17
CA LEU A 108 11.00 -1.59 10.79
C LEU A 108 10.18 -1.77 12.08
N HIS A 109 9.89 -3.02 12.43
CA HIS A 109 9.34 -3.37 13.74
C HIS A 109 10.33 -3.15 14.88
N TYR A 110 11.62 -3.06 14.55
CA TYR A 110 12.67 -2.60 15.45
C TYR A 110 12.74 -1.08 15.47
N PHE A 111 12.48 -0.50 16.65
CA PHE A 111 12.42 0.95 16.82
C PHE A 111 13.81 1.51 17.14
N LEU A 112 14.34 2.33 16.23
CA LEU A 112 15.63 2.98 16.41
C LEU A 112 15.60 3.95 17.59
N SER A 113 14.46 4.61 17.83
CA SER A 113 14.29 5.51 18.98
C SER A 113 14.33 4.81 20.34
N SER A 114 14.07 3.50 20.39
CA SER A 114 14.11 2.72 21.63
C SER A 114 15.51 2.20 21.96
N GLU A 115 16.46 2.28 21.02
CA GLU A 115 17.83 1.87 21.27
C GLU A 115 18.68 3.02 21.86
N SER A 116 19.31 2.75 23.00
CA SER A 116 20.07 3.78 23.73
C SER A 116 21.18 4.43 22.91
N GLU A 117 21.84 3.68 22.02
CA GLU A 117 22.90 4.19 21.15
C GLU A 117 22.36 5.23 20.17
N PHE A 118 21.34 4.86 19.37
CA PHE A 118 20.74 5.76 18.39
C PHE A 118 20.05 6.95 19.06
N ALA A 119 19.31 6.75 20.15
CA ALA A 119 18.64 7.84 20.87
C ALA A 119 19.64 8.89 21.40
N ARG A 120 20.78 8.46 21.95
CA ARG A 120 21.84 9.38 22.42
C ARG A 120 22.47 10.14 21.26
N LEU A 121 22.75 9.47 20.14
CA LEU A 121 23.27 10.12 18.94
C LEU A 121 22.27 11.14 18.40
N ALA A 122 21.01 10.77 18.26
CA ALA A 122 19.96 11.65 17.76
C ALA A 122 19.82 12.93 18.60
N LYS A 123 19.82 12.79 19.93
CA LYS A 123 19.82 13.93 20.86
C LYS A 123 21.06 14.81 20.71
N ARG A 124 22.25 14.21 20.59
CA ARG A 124 23.53 14.94 20.45
C ARG A 124 23.56 15.78 19.17
N TYR A 125 23.13 15.20 18.05
CA TYR A 125 23.17 15.84 16.73
C TYR A 125 21.86 16.57 16.37
N LYS A 126 20.88 16.61 17.29
CA LYS A 126 19.59 17.29 17.14
C LYS A 126 18.80 16.83 15.91
N VAL A 127 18.81 15.53 15.64
CA VAL A 127 18.03 14.91 14.56
C VAL A 127 16.85 14.12 15.12
N GLN A 128 15.85 13.88 14.27
CA GLN A 128 14.68 13.09 14.59
C GLN A 128 14.88 11.63 14.17
N LEU A 129 14.44 10.70 15.03
CA LEU A 129 14.26 9.29 14.69
C LEU A 129 12.76 9.04 14.57
N ILE A 130 12.31 8.82 13.34
CA ILE A 130 10.90 8.63 12.99
C ILE A 130 10.67 7.13 12.78
N ASP A 131 10.29 6.44 13.86
CA ASP A 131 9.83 5.05 13.79
C ASP A 131 8.36 5.01 13.38
N VAL A 132 8.09 4.86 12.09
CA VAL A 132 6.75 4.98 11.49
C VAL A 132 5.74 4.08 12.20
N ARG A 133 6.09 2.81 12.43
CA ARG A 133 5.24 1.84 13.14
C ARG A 133 4.94 2.21 14.60
N LYS A 134 5.86 2.91 15.27
CA LYS A 134 5.67 3.32 16.67
C LYS A 134 4.55 4.35 16.79
N ILE A 135 4.39 5.22 15.80
CA ILE A 135 3.31 6.22 15.73
C ILE A 135 1.93 5.55 15.82
N PHE A 136 1.76 4.42 15.11
CA PHE A 136 0.48 3.72 15.03
C PHE A 136 0.27 2.70 16.14
N ARG A 137 1.36 2.17 16.73
CA ARG A 137 1.29 1.26 17.90
C ARG A 137 0.64 1.90 19.12
N GLU A 138 0.72 3.22 19.24
CA GLU A 138 0.12 3.98 20.35
C GLU A 138 -1.35 4.35 20.10
N LEU A 139 -1.91 4.04 18.93
CA LEU A 139 -3.33 4.28 18.64
C LEU A 139 -4.22 3.35 19.47
N LYS A 140 -5.18 3.96 20.17
CA LYS A 140 -6.17 3.30 21.02
C LYS A 140 -7.57 3.80 20.72
N ILE A 141 -7.96 3.71 19.46
CA ILE A 141 -9.26 4.17 18.99
C ILE A 141 -10.22 2.97 19.03
N PRO A 142 -11.28 3.00 19.86
CA PRO A 142 -12.28 1.93 19.86
C PRO A 142 -13.19 2.06 18.63
N PHE A 143 -13.69 0.93 18.14
CA PHE A 143 -14.74 0.92 17.12
C PHE A 143 -16.05 1.44 17.71
N SER A 144 -16.73 2.34 16.99
CA SER A 144 -17.88 3.10 17.47
C SER A 144 -19.15 2.95 16.62
N GLY A 145 -19.05 2.41 15.40
CA GLY A 145 -20.15 2.30 14.45
C GLY A 145 -20.33 3.52 13.54
N LYS A 146 -19.48 4.54 13.67
CA LYS A 146 -19.45 5.73 12.80
C LYS A 146 -19.24 5.41 11.32
N ILE A 147 -18.72 4.24 10.99
CA ILE A 147 -18.59 3.81 9.59
C ILE A 147 -19.94 3.87 8.84
N GLU A 148 -21.07 3.68 9.53
CA GLU A 148 -22.41 3.74 8.91
C GLU A 148 -22.81 5.16 8.48
N GLU A 149 -22.14 6.21 8.98
CA GLU A 149 -22.36 7.59 8.53
C GLU A 149 -21.73 7.84 7.14
N VAL A 150 -20.75 7.02 6.73
CA VAL A 150 -19.94 7.26 5.54
C VAL A 150 -20.70 6.90 4.27
N ASN A 151 -21.30 7.93 3.66
CA ASN A 151 -22.11 7.81 2.45
C ASN A 151 -21.33 7.87 1.12
N ALA A 152 -20.02 8.13 1.17
CA ALA A 152 -19.14 8.00 0.02
C ALA A 152 -19.03 6.54 -0.44
N ILE A 153 -18.79 6.31 -1.73
CA ILE A 153 -18.53 4.96 -2.25
C ILE A 153 -17.20 4.47 -1.67
N LYS A 154 -17.19 3.32 -1.01
CA LYS A 154 -15.99 2.73 -0.42
C LYS A 154 -15.51 1.57 -1.31
N VAL A 155 -14.31 1.70 -1.87
CA VAL A 155 -13.71 0.67 -2.74
C VAL A 155 -12.47 0.11 -2.05
N ALA A 156 -12.43 -1.21 -1.85
CA ALA A 156 -11.29 -1.91 -1.27
C ALA A 156 -10.61 -2.82 -2.29
N VAL A 157 -9.28 -2.75 -2.38
CA VAL A 157 -8.47 -3.73 -3.13
C VAL A 157 -7.94 -4.78 -2.18
N LEU A 158 -8.51 -5.99 -2.23
CA LEU A 158 -8.01 -7.17 -1.51
C LEU A 158 -7.12 -8.00 -2.42
N GLY A 159 -6.52 -9.08 -1.92
CA GLY A 159 -5.64 -9.88 -2.75
C GLY A 159 -5.43 -11.29 -2.27
N THR A 160 -4.98 -12.16 -3.18
CA THR A 160 -4.68 -13.56 -2.88
C THR A 160 -3.40 -13.74 -2.06
N ASP A 161 -2.55 -12.72 -1.96
CA ASP A 161 -1.30 -12.73 -1.19
C ASP A 161 -0.84 -11.30 -0.80
N GLY A 162 0.19 -11.19 0.04
CA GLY A 162 0.99 -9.99 0.27
C GLY A 162 1.84 -9.60 -0.94
N ALA A 163 2.24 -8.33 -1.02
CA ALA A 163 3.18 -7.82 -2.04
C ALA A 163 2.81 -8.06 -3.52
N ILE A 164 1.54 -8.33 -3.86
CA ILE A 164 1.09 -8.56 -5.24
C ILE A 164 0.52 -7.33 -5.97
N GLY A 165 0.77 -6.12 -5.48
CA GLY A 165 0.32 -4.89 -6.16
C GLY A 165 -1.03 -4.30 -5.72
N LYS A 166 -1.64 -4.77 -4.61
CA LYS A 166 -2.91 -4.22 -4.08
C LYS A 166 -2.90 -2.68 -3.96
N ARG A 167 -1.84 -2.13 -3.37
CA ARG A 167 -1.65 -0.68 -3.22
C ARG A 167 -1.56 0.01 -4.58
N THR A 168 -0.80 -0.54 -5.51
CA THR A 168 -0.63 0.00 -6.86
C THR A 168 -1.98 0.09 -7.57
N THR A 169 -2.74 -1.01 -7.58
CA THR A 169 -4.09 -1.05 -8.17
C THR A 169 -5.05 -0.07 -7.49
N ALA A 170 -4.98 0.06 -6.16
CA ALA A 170 -5.79 1.03 -5.43
C ALA A 170 -5.44 2.49 -5.78
N ILE A 171 -4.16 2.82 -5.98
CA ILE A 171 -3.74 4.14 -6.47
C ILE A 171 -4.25 4.37 -7.90
N MET A 172 -4.12 3.38 -8.79
CA MET A 172 -4.63 3.49 -10.15
C MET A 172 -6.14 3.71 -10.18
N LEU A 173 -6.90 3.07 -9.28
CA LEU A 173 -8.35 3.27 -9.15
C LEU A 173 -8.67 4.68 -8.65
N HIS A 174 -7.94 5.15 -7.63
CA HIS A 174 -8.06 6.51 -7.12
C HIS A 174 -7.83 7.55 -8.23
N GLU A 175 -6.77 7.40 -9.01
CA GLU A 175 -6.48 8.27 -10.16
C GLU A 175 -7.55 8.15 -11.24
N ALA A 176 -8.04 6.94 -11.52
CA ALA A 176 -9.12 6.72 -12.48
C ALA A 176 -10.40 7.43 -12.06
N PHE A 177 -10.87 7.28 -10.82
CA PHE A 177 -12.04 8.00 -10.31
C PHE A 177 -11.90 9.53 -10.47
N ASN A 178 -10.72 10.09 -10.17
CA ASN A 178 -10.45 11.50 -10.38
C ASN A 178 -10.54 11.89 -11.88
N ARG A 179 -10.01 11.06 -12.80
CA ARG A 179 -10.18 11.27 -14.26
C ARG A 179 -11.64 11.25 -14.70
N PHE A 180 -12.48 10.44 -14.05
CA PHE A 180 -13.93 10.41 -14.25
C PHE A 180 -14.69 11.52 -13.51
N GLY A 181 -13.99 12.54 -12.99
CA GLY A 181 -14.60 13.70 -12.33
C GLY A 181 -15.23 13.37 -10.99
N LYS A 182 -14.81 12.29 -10.32
CA LYS A 182 -15.23 11.93 -8.96
C LYS A 182 -14.13 12.29 -7.99
N LYS A 183 -14.44 13.10 -6.97
CA LYS A 183 -13.48 13.42 -5.90
C LYS A 183 -13.15 12.13 -5.16
N SER A 184 -11.99 11.56 -5.47
CA SER A 184 -11.51 10.34 -4.84
C SER A 184 -10.53 10.69 -3.71
N ILE A 185 -10.60 9.97 -2.59
CA ILE A 185 -9.60 10.02 -1.53
C ILE A 185 -8.99 8.64 -1.36
N PHE A 186 -7.65 8.58 -1.41
CA PHE A 186 -6.90 7.36 -1.17
C PHE A 186 -6.51 7.25 0.31
N ILE A 187 -6.74 6.07 0.88
CA ILE A 187 -6.29 5.72 2.24
C ILE A 187 -5.23 4.62 2.14
N ALA A 188 -4.05 4.90 2.68
CA ALA A 188 -2.99 3.91 2.79
C ALA A 188 -3.13 3.08 4.08
N MET A 189 -2.96 1.75 3.98
CA MET A 189 -3.06 0.86 5.14
C MET A 189 -1.71 0.34 5.68
N GLY A 190 -0.59 0.79 5.09
CA GLY A 190 0.75 0.34 5.44
C GLY A 190 1.80 1.45 5.49
N GLN A 191 2.94 1.12 6.10
CA GLN A 191 4.08 2.03 6.34
C GLN A 191 4.53 2.80 5.10
N THR A 192 4.57 2.14 3.93
CA THR A 192 5.06 2.76 2.71
C THR A 192 4.14 3.89 2.31
N GLY A 193 2.82 3.73 2.39
CA GLY A 193 1.90 4.81 2.02
C GLY A 193 2.01 6.02 2.95
N TRP A 194 2.26 5.81 4.24
CA TRP A 194 2.56 6.93 5.16
C TRP A 194 3.85 7.66 4.75
N MET A 195 4.90 6.90 4.43
CA MET A 195 6.19 7.46 3.98
C MET A 195 6.07 8.16 2.63
N GLN A 196 5.21 7.66 1.73
CA GLN A 196 4.89 8.29 0.45
C GLN A 196 4.14 9.62 0.65
N GLY A 197 3.53 9.86 1.80
CA GLY A 197 2.91 11.15 2.13
C GLY A 197 1.41 11.21 1.91
N PHE A 198 0.73 10.08 1.78
CA PHE A 198 -0.73 10.09 1.76
C PHE A 198 -1.28 10.69 3.06
N LYS A 199 -2.21 11.64 2.92
CA LYS A 199 -2.81 12.40 4.03
C LYS A 199 -3.52 11.47 5.02
N TYR A 200 -4.28 10.51 4.48
CA TYR A 200 -4.97 9.48 5.25
C TYR A 200 -4.17 8.18 5.14
N ALA A 201 -3.56 7.80 6.25
CA ALA A 201 -2.76 6.58 6.33
C ALA A 201 -2.81 6.00 7.74
N ILE A 202 -2.86 4.66 7.82
CA ILE A 202 -2.56 3.89 9.01
C ILE A 202 -1.50 2.84 8.71
N VAL A 203 -0.84 2.31 9.74
CA VAL A 203 0.11 1.18 9.61
C VAL A 203 -0.47 0.02 10.39
N MET A 204 -1.40 -0.67 9.74
CA MET A 204 -2.34 -1.58 10.39
C MET A 204 -1.66 -2.71 11.16
N ASP A 205 -0.61 -3.28 10.59
CA ASP A 205 0.21 -4.36 11.16
C ASP A 205 1.11 -3.93 12.35
N SER A 206 1.01 -2.67 12.79
CA SER A 206 1.65 -2.18 14.02
C SER A 206 0.66 -1.79 15.12
N ILE A 207 -0.63 -1.73 14.80
CA ILE A 207 -1.70 -1.40 15.73
C ILE A 207 -1.98 -2.62 16.61
N VAL A 208 -2.22 -2.40 17.91
CA VAL A 208 -2.66 -3.48 18.80
C VAL A 208 -4.02 -3.97 18.32
N ASN A 209 -4.17 -5.30 18.17
CA ASN A 209 -5.30 -5.92 17.49
C ASN A 209 -6.68 -5.40 17.94
N ASP A 210 -6.85 -5.11 19.23
CA ASP A 210 -8.08 -4.59 19.84
C ASP A 210 -8.55 -3.24 19.25
N PHE A 211 -7.63 -2.48 18.65
CA PHE A 211 -7.89 -1.14 18.07
C PHE A 211 -7.81 -1.10 16.54
N VAL A 212 -7.58 -2.24 15.86
CA VAL A 212 -7.47 -2.27 14.39
C VAL A 212 -8.79 -1.83 13.74
N ALA A 213 -9.92 -2.38 14.20
CA ALA A 213 -11.23 -2.01 13.66
C ALA A 213 -11.54 -0.52 13.85
N GLY A 214 -11.28 0.02 15.06
CA GLY A 214 -11.50 1.44 15.34
C GLY A 214 -10.56 2.36 14.56
N ALA A 215 -9.32 1.95 14.30
CA ALA A 215 -8.39 2.72 13.48
C ALA A 215 -8.80 2.76 11.99
N ILE A 216 -9.32 1.65 11.44
CA ILE A 216 -9.85 1.60 10.08
C ILE A 216 -11.09 2.47 9.96
N GLU A 217 -12.04 2.33 10.89
CA GLU A 217 -13.24 3.18 10.94
C GLU A 217 -12.87 4.66 11.02
N ASP A 218 -11.99 5.03 11.95
CA ASP A 218 -11.59 6.42 12.18
C ASP A 218 -10.94 7.05 10.94
N VAL A 219 -10.00 6.35 10.28
CA VAL A 219 -9.33 6.93 9.12
C VAL A 219 -10.28 7.12 7.94
N ILE A 220 -11.22 6.18 7.73
CA ILE A 220 -12.26 6.30 6.70
C ILE A 220 -13.23 7.43 7.03
N TRP A 221 -13.72 7.48 8.27
CA TRP A 221 -14.67 8.50 8.72
C TRP A 221 -14.04 9.90 8.68
N ARG A 222 -12.78 10.08 9.10
CA ARG A 222 -12.07 11.36 8.99
C ARG A 222 -11.86 11.77 7.53
N ALA A 223 -11.44 10.85 6.67
CA ALA A 223 -11.32 11.12 5.24
C ALA A 223 -12.65 11.59 4.66
N TRP A 224 -13.74 10.93 5.00
CA TRP A 224 -15.07 11.34 4.58
C TRP A 224 -15.47 12.71 5.13
N LYS A 225 -15.31 12.92 6.44
CA LYS A 225 -15.79 14.12 7.14
C LYS A 225 -15.02 15.38 6.77
N GLU A 226 -13.70 15.26 6.59
CA GLU A 226 -12.82 16.38 6.29
C GLU A 226 -12.79 16.73 4.79
N GLU A 227 -13.00 15.74 3.92
CA GLU A 227 -12.87 15.95 2.46
C GLU A 227 -14.19 15.95 1.70
N ASN A 228 -15.27 15.40 2.26
CA ASN A 228 -16.55 15.20 1.56
C ASN A 228 -16.36 14.57 0.15
N PRO A 229 -15.71 13.39 0.04
CA PRO A 229 -15.41 12.77 -1.25
C PRO A 229 -16.61 12.03 -1.85
N ASP A 230 -16.60 11.85 -3.17
CA ASP A 230 -17.51 10.93 -3.85
C ASP A 230 -17.13 9.47 -3.57
N VAL A 231 -15.82 9.20 -3.52
CA VAL A 231 -15.25 7.85 -3.43
C VAL A 231 -14.05 7.82 -2.48
N ILE A 232 -13.99 6.81 -1.63
CA ILE A 232 -12.82 6.46 -0.83
C ILE A 232 -12.25 5.15 -1.38
N VAL A 233 -10.99 5.18 -1.79
CA VAL A 233 -10.28 4.01 -2.29
C VAL A 233 -9.22 3.60 -1.27
N THR A 234 -9.19 2.33 -0.94
CA THR A 234 -8.25 1.75 0.03
C THR A 234 -7.81 0.36 -0.41
N HIS A 235 -6.85 -0.22 0.28
CA HIS A 235 -6.34 -1.56 0.02
C HIS A 235 -6.20 -2.36 1.32
N GLY A 236 -6.40 -3.66 1.23
CA GLY A 236 -6.06 -4.57 2.33
C GLY A 236 -4.54 -4.71 2.50
N GLU A 237 -4.13 -5.15 3.68
CA GLU A 237 -2.82 -5.76 3.92
C GLU A 237 -2.99 -7.28 3.98
N GLY A 238 -1.91 -8.04 3.77
CA GLY A 238 -1.97 -9.50 3.85
C GLY A 238 -2.94 -10.14 2.84
N SER A 239 -3.55 -11.26 3.23
CA SER A 239 -4.56 -12.00 2.45
C SER A 239 -5.45 -12.82 3.38
N LEU A 240 -6.72 -13.04 2.98
CA LEU A 240 -7.72 -13.74 3.79
C LEU A 240 -7.32 -15.17 4.14
N LEU A 241 -6.47 -15.79 3.32
CA LEU A 241 -6.04 -17.18 3.46
C LEU A 241 -4.56 -17.33 3.78
N HIS A 242 -3.85 -16.22 4.01
CA HIS A 242 -2.43 -16.27 4.34
C HIS A 242 -2.24 -16.60 5.82
N PRO A 243 -1.48 -17.66 6.18
CA PRO A 243 -1.35 -18.09 7.57
C PRO A 243 -0.54 -17.14 8.46
N ALA A 244 0.56 -16.58 7.93
CA ALA A 244 1.41 -15.66 8.68
C ALA A 244 0.97 -14.18 8.62
N TYR A 245 0.33 -13.77 7.52
CA TYR A 245 -0.14 -12.41 7.30
C TYR A 245 -1.65 -12.40 7.01
N PRO A 246 -2.48 -12.87 7.97
CA PRO A 246 -3.92 -12.80 7.80
C PRO A 246 -4.33 -11.34 7.66
N GLY A 247 -5.18 -11.04 6.69
CA GLY A 247 -5.64 -9.68 6.45
C GLY A 247 -6.77 -9.60 5.43
N GLY A 248 -7.34 -8.40 5.31
CA GLY A 248 -8.49 -8.09 4.48
C GLY A 248 -9.84 -8.29 5.20
N PHE A 249 -9.94 -9.20 6.18
CA PHE A 249 -11.17 -9.40 6.94
C PHE A 249 -11.51 -8.17 7.77
N GLU A 250 -10.54 -7.61 8.47
CA GLU A 250 -10.67 -6.39 9.26
C GLU A 250 -11.17 -5.22 8.40
N LEU A 251 -10.70 -5.10 7.16
CA LEU A 251 -11.15 -4.07 6.24
C LEU A 251 -12.59 -4.32 5.74
N ILE A 252 -12.97 -5.57 5.45
CA ILE A 252 -14.35 -5.91 5.12
C ILE A 252 -15.28 -5.59 6.29
N ALA A 253 -14.92 -6.07 7.49
CA ALA A 253 -15.76 -6.00 8.68
C ALA A 253 -15.93 -4.56 9.19
N SER A 254 -14.83 -3.81 9.33
CA SER A 254 -14.85 -2.47 9.93
C SER A 254 -14.91 -1.33 8.90
N GLY A 255 -14.37 -1.55 7.70
CA GLY A 255 -14.39 -0.55 6.62
C GLY A 255 -15.61 -0.65 5.70
N ARG A 256 -16.36 -1.75 5.77
CA ARG A 256 -17.64 -1.98 5.07
C ARG A 256 -17.61 -1.52 3.60
N PRO A 257 -16.65 -1.98 2.78
CA PRO A 257 -16.53 -1.52 1.40
C PRO A 257 -17.79 -1.83 0.60
N ASP A 258 -18.21 -0.87 -0.23
CA ASP A 258 -19.32 -1.03 -1.15
C ASP A 258 -18.95 -1.95 -2.31
N TYR A 259 -17.67 -1.90 -2.72
CA TYR A 259 -17.10 -2.68 -3.82
C TYR A 259 -15.72 -3.21 -3.46
N ILE A 260 -15.44 -4.46 -3.87
CA ILE A 260 -14.16 -5.11 -3.65
C ILE A 260 -13.53 -5.49 -4.99
N VAL A 261 -12.30 -5.06 -5.24
CA VAL A 261 -11.46 -5.55 -6.34
C VAL A 261 -10.47 -6.57 -5.80
N LEU A 262 -10.39 -7.74 -6.44
CA LEU A 262 -9.49 -8.82 -6.03
C LEU A 262 -8.21 -8.81 -6.87
N GLN A 263 -7.08 -8.47 -6.27
CA GLN A 263 -5.76 -8.60 -6.88
C GLN A 263 -5.30 -10.06 -6.82
N HIS A 264 -4.88 -10.62 -7.95
CA HIS A 264 -4.44 -12.00 -8.07
C HIS A 264 -3.08 -12.10 -8.74
N ALA A 265 -2.20 -12.98 -8.22
CA ALA A 265 -0.90 -13.30 -8.80
C ALA A 265 -0.88 -14.75 -9.31
N PRO A 266 -1.33 -15.01 -10.54
CA PRO A 266 -1.52 -16.37 -11.07
C PRO A 266 -0.22 -17.18 -11.21
N ALA A 267 0.93 -16.53 -11.42
CA ALA A 267 2.22 -17.22 -11.50
C ALA A 267 2.79 -17.61 -10.12
N ARG A 268 2.20 -17.12 -9.03
CA ARG A 268 2.69 -17.37 -7.66
C ARG A 268 2.05 -18.63 -7.10
N LYS A 269 2.88 -19.65 -6.84
CA LYS A 269 2.44 -20.95 -6.31
C LYS A 269 2.36 -20.98 -4.78
N TYR A 270 3.29 -20.32 -4.11
CA TYR A 270 3.39 -20.32 -2.65
C TYR A 270 3.32 -18.89 -2.12
N PHE A 271 2.86 -18.72 -0.88
CA PHE A 271 2.83 -17.41 -0.25
C PHE A 271 4.25 -16.81 -0.16
N ASP A 272 4.35 -15.49 -0.35
CA ASP A 272 5.60 -14.73 -0.24
C ASP A 272 6.27 -15.02 1.11
N ASP A 273 7.60 -15.24 1.12
CA ASP A 273 8.39 -15.66 2.31
C ASP A 273 8.00 -17.02 2.95
N PHE A 274 7.00 -17.72 2.41
CA PHE A 274 6.41 -18.92 3.01
C PHE A 274 6.25 -20.08 1.99
N PRO A 275 7.37 -20.62 1.43
CA PRO A 275 7.36 -21.61 0.35
C PRO A 275 6.70 -22.95 0.70
N GLN A 276 6.46 -23.23 1.98
CA GLN A 276 5.78 -24.42 2.47
C GLN A 276 4.25 -24.31 2.43
N TYR A 277 3.69 -23.14 2.10
CA TYR A 277 2.25 -22.90 2.05
C TYR A 277 1.83 -22.51 0.64
N GLU A 278 1.10 -23.40 -0.04
CA GLU A 278 0.53 -23.15 -1.37
C GLU A 278 -0.61 -22.13 -1.30
N ILE A 279 -0.67 -21.24 -2.30
CA ILE A 279 -1.78 -20.29 -2.45
C ILE A 279 -3.03 -21.08 -2.87
N PRO A 280 -4.14 -21.00 -2.12
CA PRO A 280 -5.38 -21.68 -2.49
C PRO A 280 -5.94 -21.23 -3.85
N PRO A 281 -6.83 -22.03 -4.47
CA PRO A 281 -7.47 -21.65 -5.73
C PRO A 281 -8.24 -20.32 -5.63
N LEU A 282 -8.24 -19.55 -6.73
CA LEU A 282 -8.88 -18.23 -6.82
C LEU A 282 -10.37 -18.26 -6.39
N GLU A 283 -11.10 -19.31 -6.78
CA GLU A 283 -12.51 -19.55 -6.41
C GLU A 283 -12.74 -19.44 -4.90
N LYS A 284 -11.82 -19.95 -4.08
CA LYS A 284 -11.95 -19.91 -2.62
C LYS A 284 -11.91 -18.47 -2.08
N TYR A 285 -11.12 -17.60 -2.71
CA TYR A 285 -11.08 -16.18 -2.35
C TYR A 285 -12.37 -15.46 -2.75
N ILE A 286 -12.89 -15.75 -3.94
CA ILE A 286 -14.16 -15.18 -4.44
C ILE A 286 -15.30 -15.55 -3.46
N GLN A 287 -15.40 -16.84 -3.11
CA GLN A 287 -16.41 -17.34 -2.18
C GLN A 287 -16.28 -16.71 -0.78
N LEU A 288 -15.07 -16.57 -0.25
CA LEU A 288 -14.86 -15.94 1.05
C LEU A 288 -15.22 -14.45 1.04
N ILE A 289 -14.85 -13.73 -0.02
CA ILE A 289 -15.23 -12.32 -0.16
C ILE A 289 -16.76 -12.18 -0.23
N GLU A 290 -17.43 -13.02 -1.02
CA GLU A 290 -18.88 -13.04 -1.13
C GLU A 290 -19.55 -13.36 0.21
N LEU A 291 -19.06 -14.37 0.92
CA LEU A 291 -19.59 -14.77 2.22
C LEU A 291 -19.43 -13.65 3.27
N LEU A 292 -18.27 -13.00 3.32
CA LEU A 292 -17.94 -12.02 4.37
C LEU A 292 -18.51 -10.63 4.10
N SER A 293 -18.62 -10.23 2.83
CA SER A 293 -19.09 -8.89 2.42
C SER A 293 -20.53 -8.88 1.90
N GLY A 294 -21.11 -10.06 1.63
CA GLY A 294 -22.41 -10.20 0.97
C GLY A 294 -22.37 -9.91 -0.53
N LYS A 295 -21.18 -9.72 -1.13
CA LYS A 295 -21.00 -9.32 -2.53
C LYS A 295 -19.80 -10.02 -3.16
N LYS A 296 -19.93 -10.43 -4.42
CA LYS A 296 -18.78 -10.88 -5.22
C LYS A 296 -17.80 -9.72 -5.46
N PRO A 297 -16.52 -10.00 -5.70
CA PRO A 297 -15.60 -9.00 -6.23
C PRO A 297 -16.18 -8.37 -7.50
N ILE A 298 -16.17 -7.04 -7.59
CA ILE A 298 -16.66 -6.31 -8.77
C ILE A 298 -15.73 -6.50 -9.97
N ALA A 299 -14.45 -6.74 -9.69
CA ALA A 299 -13.41 -7.00 -10.68
C ALA A 299 -12.26 -7.80 -10.09
N ILE A 300 -11.50 -8.45 -10.96
CA ILE A 300 -10.22 -9.11 -10.66
C ILE A 300 -9.12 -8.36 -11.40
N THR A 301 -7.96 -8.21 -10.77
CA THR A 301 -6.79 -7.57 -11.38
C THR A 301 -5.58 -8.49 -11.29
N ILE A 302 -4.84 -8.62 -12.40
CA ILE A 302 -3.74 -9.57 -12.53
C ILE A 302 -2.41 -8.89 -12.25
N ASN A 303 -1.65 -9.44 -11.31
CA ASN A 303 -0.23 -9.21 -11.20
C ASN A 303 0.48 -10.07 -12.25
N SER A 304 1.12 -9.44 -13.22
CA SER A 304 1.83 -10.09 -14.32
C SER A 304 3.29 -10.43 -14.01
N GLU A 305 3.70 -10.39 -12.75
CA GLU A 305 5.01 -10.89 -12.30
C GLU A 305 5.22 -12.34 -12.78
N ASN A 306 6.40 -12.62 -13.34
CA ASN A 306 6.77 -13.91 -13.94
C ASN A 306 5.87 -14.37 -15.10
N LEU A 307 5.13 -13.46 -15.74
CA LEU A 307 4.33 -13.74 -16.94
C LEU A 307 4.74 -12.85 -18.11
N SER A 308 4.65 -13.40 -19.32
CA SER A 308 4.66 -12.59 -20.53
C SER A 308 3.38 -11.72 -20.59
N LYS A 309 3.42 -10.66 -21.40
CA LYS A 309 2.25 -9.81 -21.64
C LYS A 309 1.10 -10.64 -22.22
N GLU A 310 1.40 -11.50 -23.17
CA GLU A 310 0.45 -12.38 -23.84
C GLU A 310 -0.20 -13.37 -22.88
N ASP A 311 0.60 -14.01 -22.01
CA ASP A 311 0.09 -14.96 -21.01
C ASP A 311 -0.79 -14.27 -19.97
N ALA A 312 -0.41 -13.07 -19.51
CA ALA A 312 -1.21 -12.31 -18.56
C ALA A 312 -2.60 -11.98 -19.13
N PHE A 313 -2.69 -11.53 -20.39
CA PHE A 313 -3.98 -11.28 -21.04
C PHE A 313 -4.77 -12.57 -21.32
N LYS A 314 -4.09 -13.67 -21.64
CA LYS A 314 -4.75 -14.96 -21.82
C LYS A 314 -5.39 -15.43 -20.52
N ILE A 315 -4.64 -15.42 -19.42
CA ILE A 315 -5.15 -15.79 -18.08
C ILE A 315 -6.30 -14.87 -17.66
N ALA A 316 -6.20 -13.57 -17.91
CA ALA A 316 -7.28 -12.64 -17.60
C ALA A 316 -8.60 -13.01 -18.31
N ARG A 317 -8.55 -13.34 -19.61
CA ARG A 317 -9.72 -13.80 -20.38
C ARG A 317 -10.28 -15.12 -19.87
N GLU A 318 -9.43 -16.06 -19.48
CA GLU A 318 -9.85 -17.36 -18.94
C GLU A 318 -10.56 -17.21 -17.59
N ILE A 319 -10.03 -16.37 -16.70
CA ILE A 319 -10.64 -16.02 -15.41
C ILE A 319 -11.99 -15.34 -15.63
N GLU A 320 -12.06 -14.33 -16.50
CA GLU A 320 -13.30 -13.62 -16.81
C GLU A 320 -14.36 -14.57 -17.38
N SER A 321 -13.98 -15.47 -18.30
CA SER A 321 -14.90 -16.47 -18.86
C SER A 321 -15.38 -17.49 -17.84
N THR A 322 -14.57 -17.82 -16.83
CA THR A 322 -14.89 -18.84 -15.82
C THR A 322 -15.78 -18.28 -14.72
N TYR A 323 -15.48 -17.07 -14.23
CA TYR A 323 -16.15 -16.50 -13.07
C TYR A 323 -17.19 -15.43 -13.43
N GLY A 324 -17.21 -14.94 -14.66
CA GLY A 324 -18.08 -13.85 -15.09
C GLY A 324 -17.76 -12.52 -14.40
N ILE A 325 -16.51 -12.34 -13.93
CA ILE A 325 -16.04 -11.15 -13.23
C ILE A 325 -15.03 -10.43 -14.14
N LEU A 326 -15.26 -9.14 -14.37
CA LEU A 326 -14.37 -8.28 -15.17
C LEU A 326 -12.92 -8.43 -14.71
N THR A 327 -12.02 -8.81 -15.61
CA THR A 327 -10.62 -9.08 -15.27
C THR A 327 -9.67 -8.23 -16.10
N LYS A 328 -8.79 -7.49 -15.42
CA LYS A 328 -7.83 -6.55 -16.05
C LYS A 328 -6.39 -6.85 -15.68
N VAL A 329 -5.44 -6.40 -16.52
CA VAL A 329 -4.00 -6.51 -16.30
C VAL A 329 -3.38 -5.12 -16.12
N PRO A 330 -3.39 -4.54 -14.90
CA PRO A 330 -3.14 -3.10 -14.70
C PRO A 330 -1.79 -2.58 -15.20
N LEU A 331 -0.75 -3.43 -15.28
CA LEU A 331 0.56 -3.02 -15.80
C LEU A 331 0.56 -2.78 -17.32
N TYR A 332 -0.40 -3.34 -18.06
CA TYR A 332 -0.40 -3.33 -19.52
C TYR A 332 -1.63 -2.64 -20.14
N GLU A 333 -2.65 -2.32 -19.34
CA GLU A 333 -3.86 -1.63 -19.79
C GLU A 333 -4.45 -0.70 -18.73
N SER A 334 -5.35 0.19 -19.16
CA SER A 334 -6.13 1.02 -18.24
C SER A 334 -7.15 0.19 -17.45
N ILE A 335 -7.41 0.59 -16.21
CA ILE A 335 -8.45 0.00 -15.36
C ILE A 335 -9.74 0.83 -15.31
N ASP A 336 -9.89 1.78 -16.24
CA ASP A 336 -11.04 2.69 -16.30
C ASP A 336 -12.40 1.96 -16.41
N GLU A 337 -12.44 0.78 -17.03
CA GLU A 337 -13.67 -0.03 -17.10
C GLU A 337 -14.18 -0.48 -15.74
N ILE A 338 -13.28 -0.73 -14.77
CA ILE A 338 -13.67 -1.07 -13.39
C ILE A 338 -14.39 0.14 -12.76
N VAL A 339 -13.89 1.35 -12.99
CA VAL A 339 -14.52 2.58 -12.49
C VAL A 339 -15.87 2.81 -13.15
N LYS A 340 -15.98 2.64 -14.48
CA LYS A 340 -17.27 2.76 -15.19
C LYS A 340 -18.31 1.80 -14.63
N LEU A 341 -17.94 0.53 -14.44
CA LEU A 341 -18.82 -0.50 -13.88
C LEU A 341 -19.34 -0.11 -12.49
N ILE A 342 -18.45 0.35 -11.60
CA ILE A 342 -18.84 0.82 -10.25
C ILE A 342 -19.81 2.01 -10.34
N LEU A 343 -19.55 2.98 -11.21
CA LEU A 343 -20.40 4.17 -11.35
C LEU A 343 -21.77 3.82 -11.93
N GLU A 344 -21.84 2.92 -12.91
CA GLU A 344 -23.08 2.44 -13.51
C GLU A 344 -23.94 1.69 -12.49
N GLU A 345 -23.35 0.77 -11.71
CA GLU A 345 -24.07 0.07 -10.64
C GLU A 345 -24.59 1.04 -9.57
N ARG A 346 -23.78 2.02 -9.18
CA ARG A 346 -24.20 3.01 -8.18
C ARG A 346 -25.35 3.89 -8.69
N MET A 347 -25.37 4.23 -9.98
CA MET A 347 -26.50 4.97 -10.58
C MET A 347 -27.79 4.15 -10.55
N LYS A 348 -27.73 2.86 -10.90
CA LYS A 348 -28.89 1.96 -10.85
C LYS A 348 -29.46 1.83 -9.43
N ILE A 349 -28.59 1.64 -8.44
CA ILE A 349 -29.00 1.57 -7.02
C ILE A 349 -29.72 2.86 -6.59
N LYS A 350 -29.17 4.02 -6.95
CA LYS A 350 -29.82 5.32 -6.63
C LYS A 350 -31.18 5.48 -7.31
N GLN A 351 -31.34 5.01 -8.54
CA GLN A 351 -32.65 5.05 -9.23
C GLN A 351 -33.68 4.17 -8.51
N MET A 352 -33.30 2.95 -8.12
CA MET A 352 -34.17 2.04 -7.37
C MET A 352 -34.56 2.60 -5.99
N GLU A 353 -33.63 3.25 -5.29
CA GLU A 353 -33.91 3.91 -3.99
C GLU A 353 -34.92 5.05 -4.14
N VAL A 354 -34.81 5.84 -5.22
CA VAL A 354 -35.76 6.92 -5.53
C VAL A 354 -37.14 6.34 -5.85
N GLU A 355 -37.22 5.32 -6.70
CA GLU A 355 -38.49 4.65 -7.05
C GLU A 355 -39.20 4.08 -5.81
N ALA A 356 -38.47 3.37 -4.94
CA ALA A 356 -39.02 2.83 -3.69
C ALA A 356 -39.50 3.93 -2.71
N SER A 357 -38.81 5.07 -2.67
CA SER A 357 -39.23 6.22 -1.84
C SER A 357 -40.51 6.88 -2.34
N VAL A 358 -40.75 6.86 -3.66
CA VAL A 358 -41.98 7.39 -4.27
C VAL A 358 -43.15 6.44 -4.00
N GLU A 359 -42.96 5.13 -4.16
CA GLU A 359 -44.02 4.14 -3.90
C GLU A 359 -44.48 4.14 -2.44
N SER A 360 -43.55 4.31 -1.49
CA SER A 360 -43.85 4.38 -0.05
C SER A 360 -44.52 5.67 0.41
N GLN A 361 -44.54 6.72 -0.41
CA GLN A 361 -45.27 7.97 -0.13
C GLN A 361 -46.68 8.00 -0.75
N VAL A 362 -46.98 7.06 -1.64
CA VAL A 362 -48.27 6.94 -2.35
C VAL A 362 -49.21 5.93 -1.68
N LEU A 363 -48.69 5.10 -0.76
CA LEU A 363 -49.43 4.22 0.16
C LEU A 363 -49.62 4.91 1.51
#